data_AF-A0A0G1QPJ9-F1
#
_entry.id   AF-A0A0G1QPJ9-F1
#
_cell.length_a   1.000
_cell.length_b   1.000
_cell.length_c   1.000
_cell.angle_alpha   90.00
_cell.angle_beta   90.00
_cell.angle_gamma   90.00
#
_symmetry.space_group_name_H-M   'P 1'
#
loop_
_entity.id
_entity.type
_entity.pdbx_description
1 polymer ?
#
loop_
_entity_poly.entity_id
_entity_poly.type
_entity_poly.pdbx_seq_one_letter_code
_entity_poly.pdbx_strand_id
1 'polypeptide(L)'
;MLLSVLLISSAVLGAATIAGLLVLFQLRQTADAEASAQAVFASDAGVERALYEKYRNGYCGDANSQISSVEDPQDIFTIADDVQYKVLLEEECTLAKSAGLSGRSARAFILYFGGIENFGGQFVE
;
A
#
# COMPACT_ATOMS: atom_id res chain seq x y z
N MET A 1 -11.82 -44.43 -36.73
CA MET A 1 -12.85 -43.92 -35.78
C MET A 1 -12.39 -43.97 -34.33
N LEU A 2 -11.84 -45.08 -33.81
CA LEU A 2 -11.35 -45.13 -32.41
C LEU A 2 -10.12 -44.22 -32.20
N LEU A 3 -9.16 -44.26 -33.12
CA LEU A 3 -7.95 -43.43 -33.07
C LEU A 3 -8.28 -41.93 -33.11
N SER A 4 -9.24 -41.51 -33.93
CA SER A 4 -9.70 -40.12 -34.00
C SER A 4 -10.38 -39.67 -32.70
N VAL A 5 -11.20 -40.52 -32.08
CA VAL A 5 -11.81 -40.22 -30.77
C VAL A 5 -10.75 -40.10 -29.68
N LEU A 6 -9.73 -40.96 -29.70
CA LEU A 6 -8.63 -40.93 -28.74
C LEU A 6 -7.79 -39.64 -28.88
N LEU A 7 -7.48 -39.26 -30.12
CA LEU A 7 -6.77 -38.00 -30.40
C LEU A 7 -7.59 -36.79 -29.95
N ILE A 8 -8.88 -36.72 -30.30
CA ILE A 8 -9.75 -35.61 -29.90
C ILE A 8 -9.87 -35.55 -28.37
N SER A 9 -10.03 -36.68 -27.70
CA SER A 9 -10.14 -36.72 -26.23
C SER A 9 -8.86 -36.26 -25.55
N SER A 10 -7.69 -36.68 -26.06
CA SER A 10 -6.39 -36.22 -25.53
C SER A 10 -6.16 -34.73 -25.76
N ALA A 11 -6.60 -34.19 -26.91
CA ALA A 11 -6.49 -32.78 -27.23
C ALA A 11 -7.39 -31.92 -26.33
N VAL A 12 -8.63 -32.36 -26.10
CA VAL A 12 -9.58 -31.70 -25.18
C VAL A 12 -9.05 -31.73 -23.76
N LEU A 13 -8.52 -32.87 -23.30
CA LEU A 13 -7.93 -32.99 -21.96
C LEU A 13 -6.69 -32.08 -21.82
N GLY A 14 -5.81 -32.06 -22.83
CA GLY A 14 -4.64 -31.16 -22.86
C GLY A 14 -5.06 -29.69 -22.77
N ALA A 15 -6.03 -29.27 -23.59
CA ALA A 15 -6.55 -27.90 -23.56
C ALA A 15 -7.17 -27.54 -22.19
N ALA A 16 -7.94 -28.46 -21.60
CA ALA A 16 -8.56 -28.24 -20.29
C ALA A 16 -7.52 -28.08 -19.17
N THR A 17 -6.44 -28.88 -19.20
CA THR A 17 -5.36 -28.75 -18.20
C THR A 17 -4.62 -27.41 -18.30
N ILE A 18 -4.33 -26.95 -19.52
CA ILE A 18 -3.69 -25.64 -19.75
C ILE A 18 -4.63 -24.51 -19.30
N ALA A 19 -5.91 -24.58 -19.65
CA ALA A 19 -6.90 -23.59 -19.22
C ALA A 19 -7.01 -23.54 -17.68
N GLY A 20 -7.08 -24.69 -17.01
CA GLY A 20 -7.11 -24.75 -15.55
C GLY A 20 -5.87 -24.14 -14.90
N LEU A 21 -4.70 -24.37 -15.49
CA LEU A 21 -3.44 -23.81 -15.01
C LEU A 21 -3.36 -22.29 -15.20
N LEU A 22 -3.85 -21.77 -16.33
CA LEU A 22 -3.94 -20.33 -16.57
C LEU A 22 -4.89 -19.63 -15.60
N VAL A 23 -6.05 -20.23 -15.31
CA VAL A 23 -6.98 -19.71 -14.30
C VAL A 23 -6.31 -19.64 -12.94
N LEU A 24 -5.55 -20.67 -12.56
CA LEU A 24 -4.79 -20.69 -11.30
C LEU A 24 -3.79 -19.53 -11.21
N PHE A 25 -3.08 -19.22 -12.30
CA PHE A 25 -2.16 -18.08 -12.33
C PHE A 25 -2.88 -16.74 -12.26
N GLN A 26 -4.02 -16.58 -12.95
CA GLN A 26 -4.82 -15.36 -12.87
C GLN A 26 -5.37 -15.12 -11.46
N LEU A 27 -5.81 -16.17 -10.76
CA LEU A 27 -6.26 -16.08 -9.36
C LEU A 27 -5.14 -15.63 -8.42
N ARG A 28 -3.91 -16.12 -8.62
CA ARG A 28 -2.75 -15.65 -7.84
C ARG A 28 -2.42 -14.19 -8.12
N GLN A 29 -2.41 -13.81 -9.40
CA GLN A 29 -2.13 -12.44 -9.80
C GLN A 29 -3.17 -11.46 -9.25
N THR A 30 -4.45 -11.84 -9.23
CA THR A 30 -5.52 -11.00 -8.68
C THR A 30 -5.40 -10.84 -7.16
N ALA A 31 -5.05 -11.91 -6.42
CA ALA A 31 -4.77 -11.81 -4.99
C ALA A 31 -3.56 -10.91 -4.68
N ASP A 32 -2.48 -11.02 -5.47
CA ASP A 32 -1.31 -10.14 -5.31
C ASP A 32 -1.63 -8.68 -5.65
N ALA A 33 -2.52 -8.45 -6.63
CA ALA A 33 -2.99 -7.12 -6.99
C ALA A 33 -3.86 -6.49 -5.88
N GLU A 34 -4.73 -7.29 -5.25
CA GLU A 34 -5.52 -6.87 -4.09
C GLU A 34 -4.62 -6.46 -2.92
N ALA A 35 -3.68 -7.33 -2.53
CA ALA A 35 -2.72 -7.04 -1.47
C ALA A 35 -1.90 -5.78 -1.79
N SER A 36 -1.50 -5.60 -3.05
CA SER A 36 -0.83 -4.39 -3.50
C SER A 36 -1.70 -3.14 -3.37
N ALA A 37 -2.99 -3.22 -3.72
CA ALA A 37 -3.90 -2.09 -3.59
C ALA A 37 -4.11 -1.72 -2.11
N GLN A 38 -4.29 -2.71 -1.24
CA GLN A 38 -4.39 -2.50 0.20
C GLN A 38 -3.12 -1.84 0.76
N ALA A 39 -1.93 -2.29 0.35
CA ALA A 39 -0.67 -1.67 0.75
C ALA A 39 -0.54 -0.21 0.28
N VAL A 40 -1.04 0.12 -0.92
CA VAL A 40 -1.13 1.52 -1.40
C VAL A 40 -2.02 2.35 -0.47
N PHE A 41 -3.25 1.90 -0.19
CA PHE A 41 -4.17 2.64 0.68
C PHE A 41 -3.67 2.77 2.12
N ALA A 42 -3.00 1.74 2.65
CA ALA A 42 -2.38 1.81 3.95
C ALA A 42 -1.26 2.86 3.99
N SER A 43 -0.41 2.89 2.96
CA SER A 43 0.63 3.91 2.83
C SER A 43 0.03 5.31 2.71
N ASP A 44 -1.06 5.48 1.96
CA ASP A 44 -1.74 6.76 1.79
C ASP A 44 -2.35 7.27 3.10
N ALA A 45 -3.02 6.39 3.86
CA ALA A 45 -3.53 6.71 5.19
C ALA A 45 -2.43 7.22 6.14
N GLY A 46 -1.22 6.67 6.04
CA GLY A 46 -0.06 7.16 6.78
C GLY A 46 0.41 8.56 6.34
N VAL A 47 0.33 8.90 5.04
CA VAL A 47 0.63 10.25 4.54
C VAL A 47 -0.40 11.27 5.04
N GLU A 48 -1.69 10.93 4.97
CA GLU A 48 -2.77 11.78 5.48
C GLU A 48 -2.64 12.02 6.99
N ARG A 49 -2.23 11.00 7.74
CA ARG A 49 -1.94 11.15 9.17
C ARG A 49 -0.76 12.11 9.40
N ALA A 50 0.30 12.01 8.61
CA ALA A 50 1.43 12.95 8.66
C ALA A 50 1.02 14.39 8.33
N LEU A 51 0.17 14.58 7.32
CA LEU A 51 -0.41 15.87 6.95
C LEU A 51 -1.25 16.45 8.08
N TYR A 52 -2.12 15.64 8.67
CA TYR A 52 -2.97 16.04 9.77
C TYR A 52 -2.16 16.49 10.99
N GLU A 53 -1.12 15.75 11.39
CA GLU A 53 -0.22 16.16 12.48
C GLU A 53 0.46 17.49 12.15
N LYS A 54 0.98 17.66 10.92
CA LYS A 54 1.61 18.92 10.50
C LYS A 54 0.67 20.12 10.64
N TYR A 55 -0.56 20.02 10.12
CA TYR A 55 -1.47 21.17 10.03
C TYR A 55 -2.31 21.42 11.28
N ARG A 56 -2.69 20.37 12.02
CA ARG A 56 -3.53 20.52 13.22
C ARG A 56 -2.69 20.76 14.47
N ASN A 57 -1.61 19.99 14.63
CA ASN A 57 -0.81 20.03 15.86
C ASN A 57 0.39 20.98 15.73
N GLY A 58 0.72 21.43 14.51
CA GLY A 58 1.77 22.44 14.26
C GLY A 58 3.19 21.95 14.58
N TYR A 59 3.35 20.66 14.89
CA TYR A 59 4.59 20.05 15.35
C TYR A 59 4.69 18.61 14.87
N CYS A 60 5.91 18.18 14.51
CA CYS A 60 6.27 16.78 14.31
C CYS A 60 7.04 16.31 15.54
N GLY A 61 6.38 15.58 16.42
CA GLY A 61 6.99 15.04 17.64
C GLY A 61 6.78 15.90 18.89
N ASP A 62 5.58 15.82 19.47
CA ASP A 62 5.43 15.90 20.92
C ASP A 62 5.20 14.48 21.44
N ALA A 63 5.60 14.20 22.69
CA ALA A 63 5.38 12.92 23.38
C ALA A 63 3.89 12.53 23.54
N ASN A 64 2.97 13.41 23.10
CA ASN A 64 1.52 13.18 23.04
C ASN A 64 0.99 12.98 21.61
N SER A 65 1.83 13.18 20.59
CA SER A 65 1.54 12.78 19.21
C SER A 65 1.88 11.29 19.08
N GLN A 66 0.89 10.46 18.74
CA GLN A 66 1.11 9.03 18.49
C GLN A 66 1.90 8.77 17.17
N ILE A 67 2.60 9.77 16.63
CA ILE A 67 3.60 9.59 15.60
C ILE A 67 4.93 9.90 16.23
N SER A 68 5.59 8.84 16.70
CA SER A 68 6.91 8.93 17.29
C SER A 68 7.88 9.60 16.31
N SER A 69 8.62 10.61 16.81
CA SER A 69 9.75 11.19 16.10
C SER A 69 10.82 10.12 15.84
N VAL A 70 11.75 10.44 14.94
CA VAL A 70 12.84 9.61 14.37
C VAL A 70 13.57 8.68 15.35
N GLU A 71 13.45 8.87 16.67
CA GLU A 71 14.11 8.10 17.71
C GLU A 71 13.35 6.85 18.20
N ASP A 72 12.04 6.68 17.94
CA ASP A 72 11.32 5.45 18.32
C ASP A 72 10.77 4.67 17.09
N PRO A 73 11.37 3.53 16.70
CA PRO A 73 11.04 2.82 15.45
C PRO A 73 9.67 2.09 15.42
N GLN A 74 8.80 2.25 16.42
CA GLN A 74 7.77 1.26 16.77
C GLN A 74 6.31 1.59 16.45
N ASP A 75 5.98 2.70 15.78
CA ASP A 75 4.58 2.95 15.39
C ASP A 75 4.19 2.23 14.08
N ILE A 76 4.05 0.91 14.17
CA ILE A 76 3.32 0.11 13.17
C ILE A 76 1.84 0.23 13.52
N PHE A 77 1.09 0.99 12.72
CA PHE A 77 -0.35 1.07 12.87
C PHE A 77 -1.03 -0.02 12.05
N THR A 78 -1.85 -0.82 12.71
CA THR A 78 -2.62 -1.90 12.08
C THR A 78 -4.03 -1.40 11.83
N ILE A 79 -4.45 -1.32 10.56
CA ILE A 79 -5.81 -0.90 10.18
C ILE A 79 -6.79 -2.08 10.30
N ALA A 80 -6.35 -3.24 9.83
CA ALA A 80 -7.04 -4.53 9.89
C ALA A 80 -5.97 -5.62 10.05
N ASP A 81 -6.36 -6.84 10.45
CA ASP A 81 -5.44 -7.89 10.93
C ASP A 81 -4.15 -8.11 10.09
N ASP A 82 -4.18 -7.89 8.77
CA ASP A 82 -3.01 -8.06 7.87
C ASP A 82 -2.58 -6.78 7.13
N VAL A 83 -3.22 -5.63 7.41
CA VAL A 83 -2.93 -4.35 6.74
C VAL A 83 -2.33 -3.38 7.73
N GLN A 84 -1.08 -2.99 7.47
CA GLN A 84 -0.28 -2.17 8.36
C GLN A 84 0.31 -0.98 7.61
N TYR A 85 0.55 0.13 8.32
CA TYR A 85 1.40 1.19 7.81
C TYR A 85 2.34 1.71 8.88
N LYS A 86 3.47 2.24 8.43
CA LYS A 86 4.47 2.91 9.24
C LYS A 86 4.74 4.29 8.67
N VAL A 87 4.70 5.30 9.52
CA VAL A 87 5.00 6.69 9.16
C VAL A 87 6.27 7.10 9.88
N LEU A 88 7.17 7.76 9.15
CA LEU A 88 8.38 8.38 9.67
C LEU A 88 8.35 9.85 9.23
N LEU A 89 8.28 10.75 10.22
CA LEU A 89 8.46 12.17 10.02
C LEU A 89 9.93 12.50 10.25
N GLU A 90 10.57 13.19 9.30
CA GLU A 90 11.94 13.66 9.46
C GLU A 90 11.98 14.85 10.43
N GLU A 91 13.11 15.04 11.11
CA GLU A 91 13.35 16.22 11.96
C GLU A 91 13.08 17.49 11.11
N GLU A 92 12.38 18.47 11.69
CA GLU A 92 11.92 19.71 11.04
C GLU A 92 10.64 19.64 10.17
N CYS A 93 9.88 18.54 10.14
CA CYS A 93 8.60 18.46 9.40
C CYS A 93 8.70 18.78 7.90
N THR A 94 9.87 18.59 7.29
CA THR A 94 10.09 18.89 5.86
C THR A 94 9.67 17.74 4.97
N LEU A 95 9.66 16.52 5.51
CA LEU A 95 9.43 15.29 4.77
C LEU A 95 8.69 14.26 5.64
N ALA A 96 7.70 13.61 5.05
CA ALA A 96 7.04 12.42 5.60
C ALA A 96 7.29 11.21 4.70
N LYS A 97 7.71 10.09 5.30
CA LYS A 97 7.79 8.79 4.63
C LYS A 97 6.69 7.91 5.21
N SER A 98 5.85 7.37 4.36
CA SER A 98 4.85 6.38 4.75
C SER A 98 5.10 5.09 4.00
N ALA A 99 4.98 3.96 4.68
CA ALA A 99 5.09 2.64 4.08
C ALA A 99 3.90 1.79 4.53
N GLY A 100 3.13 1.29 3.58
CA GLY A 100 2.02 0.35 3.78
C GLY A 100 2.42 -1.08 3.42
N LEU A 101 1.91 -2.04 4.20
CA LEU A 101 2.11 -3.48 4.07
C LEU A 101 0.75 -4.17 4.07
N SER A 102 0.55 -5.10 3.14
CA SER A 102 -0.54 -6.07 3.15
C SER A 102 -0.05 -7.39 2.56
N GLY A 103 -0.18 -8.48 3.33
CA GLY A 103 0.35 -9.80 2.98
C GLY A 103 1.82 -9.76 2.57
N ARG A 104 2.09 -9.99 1.27
CA ARG A 104 3.45 -9.99 0.68
C ARG A 104 3.77 -8.73 -0.12
N SER A 105 2.89 -7.74 -0.13
CA SER A 105 3.03 -6.51 -0.90
C SER A 105 3.33 -5.33 0.02
N ALA A 106 4.34 -4.56 -0.34
CA ALA A 106 4.71 -3.33 0.36
C ALA A 106 4.78 -2.16 -0.61
N ARG A 107 4.25 -1.01 -0.20
CA ARG A 107 4.20 0.23 -0.99
C ARG A 107 4.62 1.38 -0.09
N ALA A 108 5.32 2.36 -0.64
CA ALA A 108 5.78 3.50 0.14
C ALA A 108 5.60 4.79 -0.64
N PHE A 109 5.27 5.85 0.09
CA PHE A 109 5.13 7.20 -0.40
C PHE A 109 6.01 8.15 0.41
N ILE A 110 6.51 9.17 -0.28
CA ILE A 110 7.28 10.25 0.31
C ILE A 110 6.56 11.54 -0.04
N LEU A 111 6.25 12.32 0.98
CA LEU A 111 5.65 13.64 0.83
C LEU A 111 6.65 14.69 1.31
N TYR A 112 6.98 15.62 0.42
CA TYR A 112 7.78 16.79 0.74
C TYR A 112 6.84 17.94 1.07
N PHE A 113 7.00 18.52 2.26
CA PHE A 113 6.18 19.63 2.69
C PHE A 113 6.68 21.01 2.24
N GLY A 114 7.92 21.09 1.76
CA GLY A 114 8.49 22.32 1.20
C GLY A 114 7.68 22.82 0.02
N GLY A 115 7.11 24.03 0.14
CA GLY A 115 6.30 24.69 -0.90
C GLY A 115 4.78 24.47 -0.81
N ILE A 116 4.30 23.50 -0.01
CA ILE A 116 2.85 23.32 0.24
C ILE A 116 2.29 24.45 1.13
N GLU A 117 3.15 25.12 1.90
CA GLU A 117 2.78 26.25 2.75
C GLU A 117 2.24 27.45 1.94
N ASN A 118 2.64 27.56 0.67
CA ASN A 118 2.14 28.57 -0.26
C ASN A 118 0.80 28.19 -0.91
N PHE A 119 0.35 26.93 -0.76
CA PHE A 119 -0.89 26.43 -1.35
C PHE A 119 -2.15 26.84 -0.57
N GLY A 120 -2.01 27.42 0.64
CA GLY A 120 -3.14 27.95 1.43
C GLY A 120 -3.35 29.47 1.33
N GLY A 121 -2.29 30.23 1.03
CA GLY A 121 -2.36 31.69 0.90
C GLY A 121 -3.09 32.18 -0.36
N GLN A 122 -3.42 31.28 -1.30
CA GLN A 122 -4.14 31.61 -2.53
C GLN A 122 -5.65 31.43 -2.43
N PHE A 123 -6.16 30.83 -1.34
CA PHE A 123 -7.59 30.62 -1.10
C PHE A 123 -8.18 31.60 -0.07
N VAL A 124 -7.38 32.59 0.36
CA VAL A 124 -7.80 33.68 1.25
C VAL A 124 -7.70 35.00 0.47
N GLU A 125 -8.56 35.14 -0.55
CA GLU A 125 -9.11 36.42 -1.02
C GLU A 125 -10.60 36.24 -1.31
#